data_AF-A0A7S3NSQ8-F1
#
_entry.id   AF-A0A7S3NSQ8-F1
#
_cell.length_a   1.000
_cell.length_b   1.000
_cell.length_c   1.000
_cell.angle_alpha   90.00
_cell.angle_beta   90.00
_cell.angle_gamma   90.00
#
_symmetry.space_group_name_H-M   'P 1'
#
loop_
_entity.id
_entity.type
_entity.pdbx_description
1 polymer ?
#
loop_
_entity_poly.entity_id
_entity_poly.type
_entity_poly.pdbx_seq_one_letter_code
_entity_poly.pdbx_strand_id
1 'polypeptide(L)'
;DPTDMSRNRINFNKKHILKGVKPHAGNNLIMEFQVKRKDTQPDETRFASIGWTLMNLFDANYELNTGQFQCPLYQTPTQPDLDIRDIPKLKKIPKSMFCFRVAIPNDPLAKIKILPDTHPGNYAVPRIHTEILDKQAHMNRKRE
;
A
#
# COMPACT_ATOMS: atom_id res chain seq x y z
N ASP A 1 2.35 23.24 10.91
CA ASP A 1 3.77 23.48 10.73
C ASP A 1 4.26 22.54 9.63
N PRO A 2 4.73 23.05 8.48
CA PRO A 2 5.23 22.25 7.36
C PRO A 2 6.49 21.43 7.70
N THR A 3 7.12 21.65 8.87
CA THR A 3 8.21 20.83 9.40
C THR A 3 7.72 19.71 10.33
N ASP A 4 6.45 19.76 10.76
CA ASP A 4 5.84 18.73 11.61
C ASP A 4 5.36 17.55 10.77
N MET A 5 6.32 16.68 10.42
CA MET A 5 6.10 15.41 9.73
C MET A 5 5.26 14.42 10.54
N SER A 6 4.99 14.69 11.83
CA SER A 6 4.18 13.80 12.69
C SER A 6 2.68 13.91 12.42
N ARG A 7 2.19 15.03 11.85
CA ARG A 7 0.75 15.29 11.66
C ARG A 7 0.09 14.60 10.47
N ASN A 8 0.88 14.07 9.53
CA ASN A 8 0.37 13.45 8.29
C ASN A 8 0.59 11.93 8.23
N ARG A 9 0.81 11.31 9.39
CA ARG A 9 1.09 9.87 9.51
C ARG A 9 0.03 9.20 10.37
N ILE A 10 -0.47 8.06 9.89
CA ILE A 10 -1.35 7.17 10.65
C ILE A 10 -0.63 5.84 10.81
N ASN A 11 -0.47 5.39 12.06
CA ASN A 11 0.14 4.11 12.38
C ASN A 11 -0.94 3.09 12.75
N PHE A 12 -1.07 2.04 11.95
CA PHE A 12 -1.92 0.91 12.25
C PHE A 12 -1.08 -0.20 12.89
N ASN A 13 -1.18 -0.38 14.21
CA ASN A 13 -0.51 -1.48 14.90
C ASN A 13 -1.40 -2.74 14.93
N LYS A 14 -1.80 -3.21 13.74
CA LYS A 14 -2.64 -4.40 13.58
C LYS A 14 -1.88 -5.49 12.83
N LYS A 15 -2.15 -6.75 13.21
CA LYS A 15 -1.63 -7.94 12.53
C LYS A 15 -2.82 -8.81 12.15
N HIS A 16 -2.82 -9.28 10.92
CA HIS A 16 -3.84 -10.20 10.40
C HIS A 16 -3.15 -11.45 9.86
N ILE A 17 -3.61 -12.61 10.29
CA ILE A 17 -3.12 -13.90 9.80
C ILE A 17 -4.06 -14.37 8.70
N LEU A 18 -3.56 -14.39 7.47
CA LEU A 18 -4.28 -14.96 6.33
C LEU A 18 -4.01 -16.48 6.29
N LYS A 19 -5.06 -17.27 6.19
CA LYS A 19 -5.00 -18.74 6.12
C LYS A 19 -5.71 -19.22 4.86
N GLY A 20 -5.30 -20.37 4.33
CA GLY A 20 -5.96 -21.01 3.19
C GLY A 20 -5.71 -20.36 1.83
N VAL A 21 -4.83 -19.36 1.75
CA VAL A 21 -4.42 -18.77 0.46
C VAL A 21 -3.44 -19.72 -0.22
N LYS A 22 -3.85 -20.33 -1.34
CA LYS A 22 -2.97 -21.18 -2.15
C LYS A 22 -1.96 -20.32 -2.90
N PRO A 23 -0.66 -20.68 -2.93
CA PRO A 23 0.33 -19.93 -3.69
C PRO A 23 -0.03 -19.81 -5.18
N HIS A 24 -0.07 -18.59 -5.70
CA HIS A 24 -0.34 -18.32 -7.11
C HIS A 24 0.14 -16.90 -7.49
N ALA A 25 0.84 -16.76 -8.61
CA ALA A 25 1.36 -15.47 -9.09
C ALA A 25 0.24 -14.42 -9.36
N GLY A 26 -0.97 -14.91 -9.70
CA GLY A 26 -2.15 -14.08 -9.89
C GLY A 26 -2.85 -13.61 -8.61
N ASN A 27 -2.40 -14.05 -7.42
CA ASN A 27 -2.99 -13.59 -6.17
C ASN A 27 -2.50 -12.19 -5.82
N ASN A 28 -3.43 -11.24 -5.79
CA ASN A 28 -3.16 -9.87 -5.39
C ASN A 28 -3.75 -9.59 -4.00
N LEU A 29 -2.96 -8.93 -3.16
CA LEU A 29 -3.45 -8.27 -1.97
C LEU A 29 -3.90 -6.87 -2.37
N ILE A 30 -5.21 -6.61 -2.25
CA ILE A 30 -5.80 -5.28 -2.46
C ILE A 30 -6.15 -4.70 -1.10
N MET A 31 -5.78 -3.43 -0.88
CA MET A 31 -6.04 -2.72 0.36
C MET A 31 -6.73 -1.40 0.04
N GLU A 32 -7.94 -1.24 0.56
CA GLU A 32 -8.74 -0.03 0.42
C GLU A 32 -8.71 0.79 1.71
N PHE A 33 -8.55 2.10 1.55
CA PHE A 33 -8.54 3.06 2.64
C PHE A 33 -9.88 3.78 2.67
N GLN A 34 -10.54 3.67 3.80
CA GLN A 34 -11.86 4.24 3.99
C GLN A 34 -11.90 5.18 5.20
N VAL A 35 -12.67 6.26 5.09
CA VAL A 35 -12.92 7.21 6.18
C VAL A 35 -14.41 7.23 6.51
N LYS A 36 -14.74 7.40 7.80
CA LYS A 36 -16.12 7.58 8.21
C LYS A 36 -16.66 8.88 7.61
N ARG A 37 -17.83 8.79 6.98
CA ARG A 37 -18.54 9.96 6.45
C ARG A 37 -19.08 10.81 7.61
N LYS A 38 -18.98 12.15 7.47
CA LYS A 38 -19.48 13.09 8.48
C LYS A 38 -20.98 13.38 8.33
N ASP A 39 -21.53 13.11 7.15
CA ASP A 39 -22.90 13.44 6.75
C ASP A 39 -23.90 12.31 6.99
N THR A 40 -23.52 11.29 7.76
CA THR A 40 -24.38 10.16 8.10
C THR A 40 -25.09 10.37 9.42
N GLN A 41 -26.32 9.86 9.53
CA GLN A 41 -27.04 9.81 10.79
C GLN A 41 -26.21 9.08 11.87
N PRO A 42 -26.41 9.38 13.17
CA PRO A 42 -25.63 8.79 14.27
C PRO A 42 -25.57 7.25 14.25
N ASP A 43 -26.66 6.62 13.78
CA ASP A 43 -26.84 5.17 13.79
C ASP A 43 -26.37 4.49 12.49
N GLU A 44 -26.03 5.28 11.46
CA GLU A 44 -25.62 4.76 10.17
C GLU A 44 -24.12 4.99 9.96
N THR A 45 -23.32 3.95 10.12
CA THR A 45 -21.88 4.04 9.83
C THR A 45 -21.66 3.82 8.34
N ARG A 46 -21.67 4.89 7.53
CA ARG A 46 -21.18 4.82 6.14
C ARG A 46 -19.72 5.24 6.07
N PHE A 47 -18.98 4.51 5.25
CA PHE A 47 -17.60 4.79 4.93
C PHE A 47 -17.49 5.29 3.49
N ALA A 48 -16.53 6.17 3.23
CA ALA A 48 -16.14 6.59 1.89
C ALA A 48 -14.72 6.11 1.61
N SER A 49 -14.53 5.44 0.47
CA SER A 49 -13.20 5.08 -0.01
C SER A 49 -12.45 6.35 -0.44
N ILE A 50 -11.25 6.55 0.09
CA ILE A 50 -10.38 7.69 -0.22
C ILE A 50 -9.23 7.32 -1.15
N GLY A 51 -8.94 6.02 -1.27
CA GLY A 51 -7.89 5.51 -2.13
C GLY A 51 -7.63 4.04 -1.86
N TRP A 52 -6.80 3.43 -2.69
CA TRP A 52 -6.50 2.01 -2.61
C TRP A 52 -5.10 1.71 -3.15
N THR A 53 -4.61 0.52 -2.87
CA THR A 53 -3.38 0.00 -3.45
C THR A 53 -3.48 -1.51 -3.66
N LEU A 54 -2.58 -2.07 -4.45
CA LEU A 54 -2.41 -3.50 -4.63
C LEU A 54 -0.96 -3.95 -4.51
N MET A 55 -0.74 -5.24 -4.30
CA MET A 55 0.56 -5.91 -4.36
C MET A 55 0.35 -7.39 -4.72
N ASN A 56 1.20 -7.99 -5.56
CA ASN A 56 1.22 -9.44 -5.71
C ASN A 56 1.65 -10.11 -4.41
N LEU A 57 0.83 -11.03 -3.90
CA LEU A 57 1.16 -11.75 -2.68
C LEU A 57 2.25 -12.80 -2.92
N PHE A 58 2.27 -13.43 -4.10
CA PHE A 58 3.29 -14.40 -4.48
C PHE A 58 4.02 -13.94 -5.76
N ASP A 59 5.26 -14.38 -5.91
CA ASP A 59 6.05 -14.14 -7.12
C ASP A 59 5.77 -15.20 -8.21
N ALA A 60 6.54 -15.14 -9.30
CA ALA A 60 6.44 -16.09 -10.41
C ALA A 60 6.88 -17.52 -10.04
N ASN A 61 7.62 -17.69 -8.94
CA ASN A 61 8.06 -18.97 -8.41
C ASN A 61 7.10 -19.52 -7.35
N TYR A 62 5.92 -18.89 -7.18
CA TYR A 62 4.94 -19.22 -6.15
C TYR A 62 5.44 -19.02 -4.72
N GLU A 63 6.50 -18.22 -4.54
CA GLU A 63 7.01 -17.86 -3.23
C GLU A 63 6.29 -16.62 -2.70
N LEU A 64 6.03 -16.59 -1.39
CA LEU A 64 5.41 -15.44 -0.74
C LEU A 64 6.35 -14.24 -0.82
N ASN A 65 5.86 -13.12 -1.35
CA ASN A 65 6.58 -11.85 -1.32
C ASN A 65 6.62 -11.33 0.13
N THR A 66 7.65 -11.73 0.88
CA THR A 66 7.91 -11.27 2.24
C THR A 66 8.76 -10.01 2.25
N GLY A 67 8.55 -9.15 3.23
CA GLY A 67 9.31 -7.90 3.36
C GLY A 67 8.54 -6.73 3.93
N GLN A 68 9.19 -5.57 3.90
CA GLN A 68 8.63 -4.27 4.24
C GLN A 68 8.34 -3.53 2.94
N PHE A 69 7.07 -3.21 2.69
CA PHE A 69 6.63 -2.65 1.42
C PHE A 69 6.01 -1.27 1.58
N GLN A 70 6.39 -0.34 0.70
CA GLN A 70 5.73 0.95 0.52
C GLN A 70 5.04 0.98 -0.84
N CYS A 71 3.74 1.20 -0.83
CA CYS A 71 2.95 1.31 -2.06
C CYS A 71 2.38 2.71 -2.22
N PRO A 72 2.31 3.24 -3.45
CA PRO A 72 1.53 4.44 -3.73
C PRO A 72 0.04 4.19 -3.49
N LEU A 73 -0.70 5.22 -3.10
CA LEU A 73 -2.16 5.18 -3.12
C LEU A 73 -2.70 5.67 -4.45
N TYR A 74 -3.71 4.99 -4.97
CA TYR A 74 -4.42 5.32 -6.20
C TYR A 74 -5.80 5.89 -5.92
N GLN A 75 -6.28 6.74 -6.83
CA GLN A 75 -7.62 7.32 -6.76
C GLN A 75 -8.70 6.23 -6.93
N THR A 76 -9.85 6.46 -6.29
CA THR A 76 -11.03 5.62 -6.43
C THR A 76 -11.66 5.75 -7.82
N PRO A 77 -12.45 4.76 -8.28
CA PRO A 77 -12.82 3.52 -7.59
C PRO A 77 -11.70 2.47 -7.54
N THR A 78 -11.78 1.57 -6.57
CA THR A 78 -10.93 0.37 -6.51
C THR A 78 -11.23 -0.53 -7.71
N GLN A 79 -10.19 -1.02 -8.39
CA GLN A 79 -10.32 -1.88 -9.56
C GLN A 79 -9.77 -3.27 -9.23
N PRO A 80 -10.62 -4.23 -8.77
CA PRO A 80 -10.16 -5.53 -8.30
C PRO A 80 -9.58 -6.40 -9.42
N ASP A 81 -10.10 -6.24 -10.63
CA ASP A 81 -9.70 -7.00 -11.82
C ASP A 81 -8.62 -6.29 -12.65
N LEU A 82 -7.90 -5.33 -12.04
CA LEU A 82 -6.87 -4.56 -12.71
C LEU A 82 -5.71 -5.47 -13.16
N ASP A 83 -5.36 -5.39 -14.45
CA ASP A 83 -4.15 -6.00 -14.98
C ASP A 83 -2.91 -5.18 -14.56
N ILE A 84 -1.81 -5.86 -14.24
CA ILE A 84 -0.54 -5.22 -13.83
C ILE A 84 -0.06 -4.21 -14.88
N ARG A 85 -0.32 -4.46 -16.17
CA ARG A 85 0.04 -3.58 -17.29
C ARG A 85 -0.71 -2.24 -17.27
N ASP A 86 -1.84 -2.17 -16.56
CA ASP A 86 -2.65 -0.96 -16.44
C ASP A 86 -2.31 -0.12 -15.21
N ILE A 87 -1.50 -0.64 -14.27
CA ILE A 87 -1.05 0.11 -13.08
C ILE A 87 -0.41 1.46 -13.46
N PRO A 88 0.45 1.59 -14.50
CA PRO A 88 1.01 2.88 -14.90
C PRO A 88 -0.02 3.93 -15.34
N LYS A 89 -1.24 3.53 -15.70
CA LYS A 89 -2.33 4.41 -16.11
C LYS A 89 -3.13 4.94 -14.91
N LEU A 90 -2.97 4.33 -13.73
CA LEU A 90 -3.67 4.75 -12.53
C LEU A 90 -3.21 6.13 -12.06
N LYS A 91 -4.17 6.95 -11.64
CA LYS A 91 -3.89 8.25 -11.04
C LYS A 91 -3.53 8.08 -9.57
N LYS A 92 -2.28 8.39 -9.22
CA LYS A 92 -1.80 8.39 -7.83
C LYS A 92 -2.40 9.55 -7.04
N ILE A 93 -2.61 9.33 -5.75
CA ILE A 93 -2.85 10.38 -4.77
C ILE A 93 -1.47 10.99 -4.41
N PRO A 94 -1.23 12.28 -4.69
CA PRO A 94 0.08 12.89 -4.48
C PRO A 94 0.54 12.78 -3.02
N LYS A 95 1.86 12.57 -2.83
CA LYS A 95 2.53 12.56 -1.52
C LYS A 95 1.93 11.58 -0.51
N SER A 96 1.25 10.53 -0.99
CA SER A 96 0.55 9.54 -0.16
C SER A 96 1.09 8.15 -0.42
N MET A 97 1.56 7.48 0.63
CA MET A 97 2.15 6.14 0.59
C MET A 97 1.57 5.30 1.72
N PHE A 98 1.40 4.00 1.45
CA PHE A 98 1.03 3.03 2.46
C PHE A 98 2.19 2.06 2.72
N CYS A 99 2.63 2.00 3.96
CA CYS A 99 3.73 1.15 4.40
C CYS A 99 3.19 -0.03 5.22
N PHE A 100 3.51 -1.26 4.82
CA PHE A 100 3.08 -2.48 5.51
C PHE A 100 4.14 -3.58 5.44
N ARG A 101 3.86 -4.70 6.10
CA ARG A 101 4.76 -5.85 6.15
C ARG A 101 4.00 -7.11 5.79
N VAL A 102 4.65 -7.97 5.01
CA VAL A 102 4.20 -9.32 4.73
C VAL A 102 5.26 -10.27 5.26
N ALA A 103 4.86 -11.21 6.11
CA ALA A 103 5.79 -12.13 6.76
C ALA A 103 5.07 -13.43 7.08
N ILE A 104 5.85 -14.51 7.19
CA ILE A 104 5.40 -15.78 7.76
C ILE A 104 5.20 -15.57 9.28
N PRO A 105 4.14 -16.12 9.92
CA PRO A 105 3.80 -15.82 11.32
C PRO A 105 4.92 -15.98 12.37
N ASN A 106 5.96 -16.77 12.08
CA ASN A 106 7.08 -17.01 12.99
C ASN A 106 8.40 -16.34 12.58
N ASP A 107 8.41 -15.65 11.43
CA ASP A 107 9.58 -14.95 10.91
C ASP A 107 9.97 -13.77 11.84
N PRO A 108 11.27 -13.48 12.05
CA PRO A 108 11.72 -12.29 12.78
C PRO A 108 11.03 -11.00 12.33
N LEU A 109 10.77 -10.84 11.03
CA LEU A 109 10.07 -9.70 10.44
C LEU A 109 8.64 -9.52 11.01
N ALA A 110 7.94 -10.61 11.30
CA ALA A 110 6.60 -10.59 11.89
C ALA A 110 6.62 -10.10 13.35
N LYS A 111 7.77 -10.18 14.03
CA LYS A 111 7.96 -9.82 15.44
C LYS A 111 8.37 -8.36 15.64
N ILE A 112 8.91 -7.70 14.60
CA ILE A 112 9.32 -6.29 14.69
C ILE A 112 8.12 -5.42 15.10
N LYS A 113 8.31 -4.53 16.08
CA LYS A 113 7.31 -3.55 16.50
C LYS A 113 7.38 -2.33 15.58
N ILE A 114 6.22 -1.78 15.19
CA ILE A 114 6.20 -0.51 14.46
C ILE A 114 6.44 0.59 15.49
N LEU A 115 7.55 1.30 15.36
CA LEU A 115 7.88 2.44 16.19
C LEU A 115 7.45 3.74 15.49
N PRO A 116 7.09 4.82 16.23
CA PRO A 116 6.65 6.09 15.65
C PRO A 116 7.65 6.74 14.70
N ASP A 117 8.95 6.45 14.87
CA ASP A 117 10.10 6.93 14.11
C ASP A 117 10.47 6.02 12.93
N THR A 118 9.75 4.91 12.71
CA THR A 118 10.02 4.00 11.60
C THR A 118 10.00 4.77 10.27
N HIS A 119 11.14 4.89 9.60
CA HIS A 119 11.30 5.71 8.40
C HIS A 119 10.83 4.97 7.14
N PRO A 120 9.98 5.58 6.28
CA PRO A 120 9.51 4.94 5.04
C PRO A 120 10.63 4.55 4.06
N GLY A 121 11.78 5.23 4.14
CA GLY A 121 12.95 4.94 3.29
C GLY A 121 13.51 3.52 3.42
N ASN A 122 13.17 2.78 4.48
CA ASN A 122 13.60 1.39 4.65
C ASN A 122 12.66 0.38 3.95
N TYR A 123 11.55 0.86 3.37
CA TYR A 123 10.54 0.00 2.74
C TYR A 123 10.82 -0.09 1.24
N ALA A 124 10.72 -1.29 0.69
CA ALA A 124 10.85 -1.51 -0.74
C ALA A 124 9.55 -1.15 -1.47
N VAL A 125 9.67 -0.60 -2.67
CA VAL A 125 8.51 -0.46 -3.56
C VAL A 125 8.33 -1.79 -4.30
N PRO A 126 7.14 -2.44 -4.25
CA PRO A 126 6.92 -3.66 -5.01
C PRO A 126 7.16 -3.45 -6.51
N ARG A 127 7.73 -4.45 -7.18
CA ARG A 127 8.15 -4.37 -8.58
C ARG A 127 7.04 -3.87 -9.51
N ILE A 128 5.78 -4.27 -9.28
CA ILE A 128 4.63 -3.81 -10.07
C ILE A 128 4.39 -2.30 -10.06
N HIS A 129 4.98 -1.58 -9.10
CA HIS A 129 4.89 -0.12 -8.99
C HIS A 129 6.17 0.60 -9.43
N THR A 130 7.27 -0.13 -9.71
CA THR A 130 8.61 0.45 -9.97
C THR A 130 8.75 1.13 -11.32
N GLU A 131 8.23 0.55 -12.42
CA GLU A 131 8.28 1.17 -13.76
C GLU A 131 7.63 2.57 -13.82
N ILE A 132 6.75 2.85 -12.86
CA ILE A 132 6.03 4.12 -12.72
C ILE A 132 6.90 5.17 -12.03
N LEU A 133 7.74 4.76 -11.07
CA LEU A 133 8.63 5.67 -10.34
C LEU A 133 9.78 6.17 -11.22
N ASP A 134 10.34 5.31 -12.06
CA ASP A 134 11.42 5.70 -12.97
C ASP A 134 10.96 6.73 -14.00
N LYS A 135 9.74 6.56 -14.54
CA LYS A 135 9.12 7.54 -15.46
C LYS A 135 8.80 8.86 -14.78
N GLN A 136 8.33 8.84 -13.53
CA GLN A 136 8.05 10.05 -12.75
C GLN A 136 9.33 10.80 -12.35
N ALA A 137 10.38 10.09 -11.94
CA ALA A 137 11.68 10.67 -11.65
C ALA A 137 12.32 11.31 -12.90
N HIS A 138 12.19 10.65 -14.06
CA HIS A 138 12.69 11.19 -15.33
C HIS A 138 11.93 12.45 -15.78
N MET A 139 10.60 12.51 -15.59
CA MET A 139 9.81 13.70 -15.94
C MET A 139 10.11 14.90 -15.03
N ASN A 140 10.39 14.68 -13.75
CA ASN A 140 10.74 15.77 -12.82
C ASN A 140 12.12 16.37 -13.13
N ARG A 141 13.11 15.53 -13.50
CA ARG A 141 14.45 16.01 -13.94
C ARG A 141 14.44 16.80 -15.26
N LYS A 142 13.38 16.73 -16.05
CA LYS A 142 13.21 17.51 -17.28
C LYS A 142 12.51 18.85 -17.08
N ARG A 143 12.04 19.12 -15.85
CA ARG A 143 11.34 20.36 -15.47
C ARG A 143 12.18 21.25 -14.56
N GLU A 144 13.37 20.80 -14.20
CA GLU A 144 14.43 21.55 -13.52
C GLU A 144 15.48 21.95 -14.57
#